data_AF-A0A955BDJ3-F1
#
_entry.id   AF-A0A955BDJ3-F1
#
_cell.length_a   1.000
_cell.length_b   1.000
_cell.length_c   1.000
_cell.angle_alpha   90.00
_cell.angle_beta   90.00
_cell.angle_gamma   90.00
#
_symmetry.space_group_name_H-M   'P 1'
#
loop_
_entity.id
_entity.type
_entity.pdbx_description
1 polymer ?
#
loop_
_entity_poly.entity_id
_entity_poly.type
_entity_poly.pdbx_seq_one_letter_code
_entity_poly.pdbx_strand_id
1 'polypeptide(L)'
;RQTMSTEDVEWLERCVLDYNPRALIISDQGREIEIERALRKMHVFNPIPSRYGVWPTGSKTKSIVVDHIVEDPVFKASERSYFIQLADCVAHALLKRESRPTARVEKYGVDKMFDKNLKGVCFKAASQSDPLGIVRN
;
A
#
# COMPACT_ATOMS: atom_id res chain seq x y z
N ARG A 1 15.31 -32.79 -1.87
CA ARG A 1 15.04 -31.44 -2.44
C ARG A 1 15.39 -31.57 -3.92
N GLN A 2 14.40 -31.71 -4.82
CA GLN A 2 14.69 -31.68 -6.27
C GLN A 2 15.15 -30.27 -6.62
N THR A 3 16.35 -30.17 -7.20
CA THR A 3 16.85 -28.93 -7.81
C THR A 3 16.09 -28.70 -9.11
N MET A 4 15.52 -27.51 -9.26
CA MET A 4 14.84 -27.09 -10.50
C MET A 4 15.81 -27.12 -11.68
N SER A 5 15.30 -27.47 -12.87
CA SER A 5 16.11 -27.45 -14.08
C SER A 5 16.40 -26.00 -14.50
N THR A 6 17.47 -25.80 -15.28
CA THR A 6 17.84 -24.47 -15.81
C THR A 6 16.72 -23.87 -16.67
N GLU A 7 16.02 -24.70 -17.44
CA GLU A 7 14.88 -24.28 -18.26
C GLU A 7 13.71 -23.77 -17.41
N ASP A 8 13.44 -24.42 -16.27
CA ASP A 8 12.38 -23.98 -15.35
C ASP A 8 12.71 -22.62 -14.72
N VAL A 9 13.99 -22.36 -14.43
CA VAL A 9 14.46 -21.07 -13.89
C VAL A 9 14.30 -19.97 -14.94
N GLU A 10 14.75 -20.19 -16.17
CA GLU A 10 14.61 -19.22 -17.26
C GLU A 10 13.14 -18.93 -17.61
N TRP A 11 12.28 -19.95 -17.52
CA TRP A 11 10.84 -19.79 -17.70
C TRP A 11 10.22 -18.94 -16.58
N LEU A 12 10.56 -19.22 -15.31
CA LEU A 12 10.10 -18.41 -14.18
C LEU A 12 10.58 -16.97 -14.27
N GLU A 13 11.85 -16.74 -14.61
CA GLU A 13 12.39 -15.40 -14.80
C GLU A 13 11.60 -14.64 -15.85
N ARG A 14 11.29 -15.29 -16.97
CA ARG A 14 10.45 -14.69 -18.03
C ARG A 14 9.04 -14.40 -17.54
N CYS A 15 8.39 -15.34 -16.85
CA CYS A 15 7.06 -15.12 -16.30
C CYS A 15 7.02 -13.98 -15.28
N VAL A 16 8.08 -13.82 -14.47
CA VAL A 16 8.22 -12.71 -13.52
C VAL A 16 8.48 -11.39 -14.25
N LEU A 17 9.30 -11.40 -15.30
CA LEU A 17 9.58 -10.22 -16.12
C LEU A 17 8.36 -9.78 -16.94
N ASP A 18 7.55 -10.72 -17.42
CA ASP A 18 6.29 -10.48 -18.14
C ASP A 18 5.11 -10.21 -17.20
N TYR A 19 5.30 -10.37 -15.89
CA TYR A 19 4.25 -10.16 -14.91
C TYR A 19 3.86 -8.68 -14.90
N ASN A 20 2.70 -8.40 -15.49
CA ASN A 20 2.09 -7.09 -15.56
C ASN A 20 0.88 -7.04 -14.60
N PRO A 21 1.12 -6.84 -13.28
CA PRO A 21 0.04 -6.83 -12.30
C PRO A 21 -0.89 -5.66 -12.58
N ARG A 22 -2.19 -5.93 -12.47
CA ARG A 22 -3.22 -4.90 -12.50
C ARG A 22 -3.81 -4.71 -11.13
N ALA A 23 -4.21 -3.48 -10.83
CA ALA A 23 -4.73 -3.09 -9.53
C ALA A 23 -6.19 -2.62 -9.63
N LEU A 24 -6.95 -2.91 -8.57
CA LEU A 24 -8.25 -2.33 -8.30
C LEU A 24 -8.16 -1.55 -7.00
N ILE A 25 -8.76 -0.35 -6.99
CA ILE A 25 -8.85 0.47 -5.79
C ILE A 25 -10.27 0.39 -5.26
N ILE A 26 -10.42 0.00 -4.00
CA ILE A 26 -11.67 0.07 -3.25
C ILE A 26 -11.50 1.14 -2.19
N SER A 27 -12.36 2.14 -2.19
CA SER A 27 -12.27 3.30 -1.28
C SER A 27 -13.57 3.48 -0.49
N ASP A 28 -13.45 4.06 0.71
CA ASP A 28 -14.59 4.54 1.47
C ASP A 28 -15.23 5.76 0.78
N GLN A 29 -16.50 5.97 1.07
CA GLN A 29 -17.29 7.09 0.55
C GLN A 29 -16.89 8.43 1.19
N GLY A 30 -17.22 9.52 0.51
CA GLY A 30 -17.11 10.89 1.03
C GLY A 30 -16.09 11.80 0.34
N ARG A 31 -15.20 11.25 -0.50
CA ARG A 31 -14.21 12.02 -1.29
C ARG A 31 -14.06 11.51 -2.73
N GLU A 32 -15.14 11.03 -3.30
CA GLU A 32 -15.19 10.38 -4.61
C GLU A 32 -14.58 11.26 -5.69
N ILE A 33 -15.10 12.49 -5.82
CA ILE A 33 -14.68 13.46 -6.85
C ILE A 33 -13.20 13.82 -6.73
N GLU A 34 -12.69 13.98 -5.50
CA GLU A 34 -11.29 14.34 -5.26
C GLU A 34 -10.36 13.20 -5.68
N ILE A 35 -10.68 11.98 -5.24
CA ILE A 35 -9.90 10.77 -5.50
C ILE A 35 -9.90 10.45 -6.99
N GLU A 36 -11.06 10.45 -7.65
CA GLU A 36 -11.15 10.22 -9.10
C GLU A 36 -10.36 11.24 -9.90
N ARG A 37 -10.52 12.54 -9.58
CA ARG A 37 -9.78 13.61 -10.27
C ARG A 37 -8.27 13.46 -10.06
N ALA A 38 -7.83 13.12 -8.85
CA ALA A 38 -6.42 12.90 -8.58
C ALA A 38 -5.89 11.71 -9.39
N LEU A 39 -6.60 10.59 -9.38
CA LEU A 39 -6.22 9.38 -10.11
C LEU A 39 -6.12 9.63 -11.61
N ARG A 40 -7.17 10.20 -12.21
CA ARG A 40 -7.20 10.52 -13.65
C ARG A 40 -6.10 11.50 -14.06
N LYS A 41 -5.71 12.44 -13.19
CA LYS A 41 -4.54 13.29 -13.44
C LYS A 41 -3.25 12.48 -13.43
N MET A 42 -3.09 11.56 -12.47
CA MET A 42 -1.91 10.70 -12.37
C MET A 42 -1.76 9.72 -13.54
N HIS A 43 -2.86 9.36 -14.23
CA HIS A 43 -2.82 8.61 -15.49
C HIS A 43 -2.15 9.39 -16.63
N VAL A 44 -2.12 10.72 -16.57
CA VAL A 44 -1.51 11.59 -17.60
C VAL A 44 -0.15 12.12 -17.16
N PHE A 45 -0.05 12.62 -15.93
CA PHE A 45 1.17 13.18 -15.37
C PHE A 45 1.21 12.97 -13.86
N ASN A 46 2.23 12.26 -13.39
CA ASN A 46 2.41 11.92 -11.99
C ASN A 46 3.86 12.20 -11.56
N PRO A 47 4.15 13.37 -10.99
CA PRO A 47 5.51 13.77 -10.65
C PRO A 47 6.01 13.03 -9.41
N ILE A 48 6.81 11.99 -9.62
CA ILE A 48 7.43 11.21 -8.54
C ILE A 48 8.80 11.80 -8.18
N PRO A 49 9.05 12.18 -6.91
CA PRO A 49 10.36 12.65 -6.48
C PRO A 49 11.39 11.52 -6.46
N SER A 50 12.66 11.85 -6.73
CA SER A 50 13.75 10.89 -6.58
C SER A 50 14.09 10.71 -5.11
N ARG A 51 14.22 9.45 -4.65
CA ARG A 51 14.78 9.13 -3.34
C ARG A 51 16.24 9.57 -3.19
N TYR A 52 16.97 9.68 -4.29
CA TYR A 52 18.38 10.13 -4.32
C TYR A 52 18.50 11.64 -4.59
N GLY A 53 17.40 12.39 -4.49
CA GLY A 53 17.34 13.84 -4.70
C GLY A 53 17.14 14.26 -6.15
N VAL A 54 17.85 13.63 -7.10
CA VAL A 54 17.73 13.90 -8.54
C VAL A 54 17.58 12.58 -9.29
N TRP A 55 16.78 12.58 -10.36
CA TRP A 55 16.70 11.45 -11.28
C TRP A 55 17.91 11.46 -12.23
N PRO A 56 18.25 10.33 -12.89
CA PRO A 56 19.34 10.30 -13.88
C PRO A 56 19.19 11.31 -15.03
N THR A 57 17.97 11.79 -15.27
CA THR A 57 17.65 12.85 -16.24
C THR A 57 18.07 14.26 -15.79
N GLY A 58 18.55 14.44 -14.56
CA GLY A 58 18.90 15.74 -13.98
C GLY A 58 17.71 16.50 -13.34
N SER A 59 16.49 15.99 -13.44
CA SER A 59 15.29 16.59 -12.84
C SER A 59 15.06 16.08 -11.41
N LYS A 60 14.50 16.92 -10.52
CA LYS A 60 14.12 16.52 -9.15
C LYS A 60 12.97 15.52 -9.10
N THR A 61 12.08 15.59 -10.10
CA THR A 61 10.93 14.71 -10.27
C THR A 61 10.98 14.03 -11.63
N LYS A 62 10.33 12.88 -11.74
CA LYS A 62 10.11 12.15 -12.99
C LYS A 62 8.64 11.82 -13.08
N SER A 63 8.03 12.07 -14.24
CA SER A 63 6.65 11.61 -14.47
C SER A 63 6.65 10.09 -14.60
N ILE A 64 5.98 9.40 -13.68
CA ILE A 64 5.74 7.96 -13.75
C ILE A 64 4.24 7.77 -13.64
N VAL A 65 3.57 7.65 -14.79
CA VAL A 65 2.11 7.58 -14.86
C VAL A 65 1.60 6.34 -14.15
N VAL A 66 0.38 6.43 -13.64
CA VAL A 66 -0.36 5.29 -13.12
C VAL A 66 -1.07 4.66 -14.32
N ASP A 67 -0.73 3.46 -14.73
CA ASP A 67 -1.26 2.79 -15.94
C ASP A 67 -1.77 1.36 -15.67
N HIS A 68 -1.45 0.81 -14.50
CA HIS A 68 -1.85 -0.54 -14.09
C HIS A 68 -3.19 -0.61 -13.35
N ILE A 69 -3.85 0.52 -13.09
CA ILE A 69 -5.18 0.53 -12.48
C ILE A 69 -6.22 0.28 -13.56
N VAL A 70 -7.08 -0.71 -13.34
CA VAL A 70 -8.03 -1.19 -14.37
C VAL A 70 -9.17 -0.21 -14.62
N GLU A 71 -9.65 0.46 -13.58
CA GLU A 71 -10.84 1.32 -13.63
C GLU A 71 -10.74 2.40 -12.53
N ASP A 72 -11.62 3.41 -12.59
CA ASP A 72 -11.78 4.35 -11.48
C ASP A 72 -12.09 3.61 -10.15
N PRO A 73 -11.76 4.20 -8.99
CA PRO A 73 -11.94 3.54 -7.71
C PRO A 73 -13.40 3.17 -7.44
N VAL A 74 -13.62 1.98 -6.89
CA VAL A 74 -14.94 1.52 -6.49
C VAL A 74 -15.21 2.03 -5.08
N PHE A 75 -16.16 2.97 -4.97
CA PHE A 75 -16.57 3.54 -3.69
C PHE A 75 -17.64 2.69 -3.03
N LYS A 76 -17.40 2.30 -1.77
CA LYS A 76 -18.35 1.52 -0.98
C LYS A 76 -18.50 2.12 0.40
N ALA A 77 -19.73 2.14 0.91
CA ALA A 77 -19.98 2.42 2.31
C ALA A 77 -19.19 1.44 3.19
N SER A 78 -18.41 1.95 4.13
CA SER A 78 -17.54 1.16 4.99
C SER A 78 -18.27 0.01 5.70
N GLU A 79 -19.51 0.20 6.18
CA GLU A 79 -20.28 -0.85 6.86
C GLU A 79 -20.69 -2.01 5.94
N ARG A 80 -20.62 -1.81 4.63
CA ARG A 80 -20.96 -2.82 3.60
C ARG A 80 -19.75 -3.38 2.87
N SER A 81 -18.54 -3.01 3.28
CA SER A 81 -17.30 -3.41 2.60
C SER A 81 -16.31 -4.04 3.57
N TYR A 82 -16.17 -5.36 3.48
CA TYR A 82 -15.21 -6.10 4.29
C TYR A 82 -13.77 -5.62 4.09
N PHE A 83 -13.38 -5.27 2.86
CA PHE A 83 -12.03 -4.77 2.59
C PHE A 83 -11.73 -3.43 3.26
N ILE A 84 -12.72 -2.52 3.29
CA ILE A 84 -12.57 -1.23 3.95
C ILE A 84 -12.51 -1.45 5.47
N GLN A 85 -13.39 -2.29 6.03
CA GLN A 85 -13.35 -2.64 7.45
C GLN A 85 -12.02 -3.27 7.88
N LEU A 86 -11.40 -4.09 7.03
CA LEU A 86 -10.08 -4.64 7.28
C LEU A 86 -9.01 -3.53 7.29
N ALA A 87 -9.04 -2.61 6.33
CA ALA A 87 -8.12 -1.47 6.31
C ALA A 87 -8.28 -0.61 7.57
N ASP A 88 -9.51 -0.33 7.98
CA ASP A 88 -9.82 0.40 9.20
C ASP A 88 -9.36 -0.36 10.45
N CYS A 89 -9.50 -1.68 10.47
CA CYS A 89 -9.00 -2.51 11.57
C CYS A 89 -7.48 -2.39 11.72
N VAL A 90 -6.74 -2.43 10.60
CA VAL A 90 -5.27 -2.27 10.60
C VAL A 90 -4.88 -0.87 11.08
N ALA A 91 -5.54 0.17 10.56
CA ALA A 91 -5.30 1.55 10.98
C ALA A 91 -5.64 1.77 12.47
N HIS A 92 -6.75 1.20 12.94
CA HIS A 92 -7.15 1.25 14.34
C HIS A 92 -6.17 0.51 15.25
N ALA A 93 -5.71 -0.68 14.85
CA ALA A 93 -4.70 -1.44 15.59
C ALA A 93 -3.42 -0.62 15.78
N LEU A 94 -2.96 0.03 14.70
CA LEU A 94 -1.80 0.90 14.72
C LEU A 94 -2.02 2.09 15.67
N LEU A 95 -3.16 2.76 15.56
CA LEU A 95 -3.54 3.87 16.44
C LEU A 95 -3.54 3.45 17.91
N LYS A 96 -4.05 2.26 18.24
CA LYS A 96 -4.11 1.76 19.63
C LYS A 96 -2.76 1.33 20.17
N ARG A 97 -1.83 0.91 19.31
CA ARG A 97 -0.44 0.68 19.68
C ARG A 97 0.26 1.98 20.07
N GLU A 98 -0.01 3.07 19.35
CA GLU A 98 0.69 4.35 19.51
C GLU A 98 0.07 5.28 20.56
N SER A 99 -1.23 5.15 20.78
CA SER A 99 -1.95 5.93 21.79
C SER A 99 -1.76 5.32 23.18
N ARG A 100 -1.79 6.17 24.22
CA ARG A 100 -1.87 5.71 25.61
C ARG A 100 -3.12 4.82 25.77
N PRO A 101 -2.99 3.55 26.19
CA PRO A 101 -4.12 2.65 26.29
C PRO A 101 -5.04 3.09 27.43
N THR A 102 -6.35 2.99 27.19
CA THR A 102 -7.34 3.07 28.26
C THR A 102 -7.43 1.72 28.97
N ALA A 103 -7.98 1.69 30.19
CA ALA A 103 -8.13 0.44 30.95
C ALA A 103 -8.86 -0.66 30.16
N ARG A 104 -9.82 -0.29 29.28
CA ARG A 104 -10.52 -1.26 28.42
C ARG A 104 -9.63 -1.80 27.30
N VAL A 105 -8.87 -0.93 26.62
CA VAL A 105 -7.95 -1.32 25.54
C VAL A 105 -6.90 -2.28 26.07
N GLU A 106 -6.33 -1.96 27.23
CA GLU A 106 -5.32 -2.79 27.90
C GLU A 106 -5.92 -4.13 28.37
N LYS A 107 -7.11 -4.11 28.99
CA LYS A 107 -7.82 -5.33 29.42
C LYS A 107 -7.99 -6.35 28.31
N TYR A 108 -8.30 -5.89 27.09
CA TYR A 108 -8.48 -6.76 25.92
C TYR A 108 -7.20 -6.93 25.09
N GLY A 109 -6.09 -6.33 25.48
CA GLY A 109 -4.80 -6.41 24.78
C GLY A 109 -4.83 -5.81 23.37
N VAL A 110 -5.74 -4.87 23.10
CA VAL A 110 -5.91 -4.25 21.77
C VAL A 110 -4.71 -3.39 21.42
N ASP A 111 -4.06 -2.78 22.42
CA ASP A 111 -2.78 -2.07 22.30
C ASP A 111 -1.66 -2.96 21.75
N LYS A 112 -1.71 -4.28 22.00
CA LYS A 112 -0.71 -5.27 21.56
C LYS A 112 -1.08 -5.96 20.26
N MET A 113 -2.28 -5.71 19.74
CA MET A 113 -2.83 -6.43 18.58
C MET A 113 -1.99 -6.21 17.33
N PHE A 114 -1.54 -4.97 17.09
CA PHE A 114 -0.71 -4.65 15.93
C PHE A 114 0.60 -5.43 15.92
N ASP A 115 1.33 -5.40 17.04
CA ASP A 115 2.64 -6.06 17.12
C ASP A 115 2.56 -7.58 17.05
N LYS A 116 1.48 -8.16 17.61
CA LYS A 116 1.25 -9.60 17.59
C LYS A 116 0.83 -10.12 16.21
N ASN A 117 -0.05 -9.40 15.52
CA ASN A 117 -0.77 -9.96 14.36
C ASN A 117 -0.42 -9.28 13.03
N LEU A 118 -0.03 -8.00 13.03
CA LEU A 118 0.08 -7.19 11.82
C LEU A 118 1.52 -6.79 11.48
N LYS A 119 2.41 -6.72 12.46
CA LYS A 119 3.83 -6.36 12.26
C LYS A 119 4.54 -7.21 11.20
N GLY A 120 4.18 -8.49 11.09
CA GLY A 120 4.79 -9.43 10.14
C GLY A 120 4.43 -9.18 8.68
N VAL A 121 3.31 -8.49 8.40
CA VAL A 121 2.80 -8.25 7.04
C VAL A 121 3.04 -6.82 6.55
N CYS A 122 3.75 -6.00 7.34
CA CYS A 122 4.04 -4.62 6.97
C CYS A 122 4.99 -4.53 5.75
N PHE A 123 4.64 -3.67 4.80
CA PHE A 123 5.47 -3.38 3.63
C PHE A 123 6.56 -2.34 3.96
N LYS A 124 7.68 -2.81 4.51
CA LYS A 124 8.79 -1.96 4.98
C LYS A 124 9.43 -1.08 3.90
N ALA A 125 9.27 -1.43 2.62
CA ALA A 125 9.81 -0.63 1.52
C ALA A 125 9.03 0.67 1.27
N ALA A 126 7.82 0.82 1.80
CA ALA A 126 7.02 2.04 1.65
C ALA A 126 7.67 3.28 2.30
N SER A 127 8.35 3.10 3.43
CA SER A 127 8.99 4.20 4.15
C SER A 127 10.28 3.72 4.81
N GLN A 128 11.39 4.40 4.54
CA GLN A 128 12.67 4.05 5.16
C GLN A 128 12.91 4.72 6.50
N SER A 129 12.19 5.80 6.78
CA SER A 129 12.28 6.50 8.06
C SER A 129 11.56 5.73 9.17
N ASP A 130 10.64 4.83 8.82
CA ASP A 130 9.88 4.01 9.76
C ASP A 130 10.30 2.53 9.66
N PRO A 131 10.70 1.87 10.78
CA PRO A 131 11.13 0.46 10.76
C PRO A 131 10.09 -0.54 10.25
N LEU A 132 8.82 -0.13 10.19
CA LEU A 132 7.69 -0.93 9.73
C LEU A 132 7.16 -0.44 8.37
N GLY A 133 7.79 0.56 7.74
CA GLY A 133 7.32 1.10 6.47
C GLY A 133 6.07 1.98 6.57
N ILE A 134 5.72 2.45 7.77
CA ILE A 134 4.56 3.31 7.96
C ILE A 134 4.91 4.72 7.46
N VAL A 135 4.09 5.25 6.55
CA VAL A 135 4.21 6.63 6.07
C VAL A 135 3.59 7.55 7.13
N ARG A 136 4.41 8.45 7.67
CA ARG A 136 4.01 9.46 8.65
C ARG A 136 4.13 10.83 7.98
N ASN A 137 3.11 11.67 8.18
CA ASN A 137 3.10 13.07 7.75
C ASN A 137 3.62 13.98 8.86
#